data_AF-A0A0D3JU21-F1
#
_entry.id   AF-A0A0D3JU21-F1
#
_cell.length_a   1.000
_cell.length_b   1.000
_cell.length_c   1.000
_cell.angle_alpha   90.00
_cell.angle_beta   90.00
_cell.angle_gamma   90.00
#
_symmetry.space_group_name_H-M   'P 1'
#
loop_
_entity.id
_entity.type
_entity.pdbx_description
1 polymer ?
#
loop_
_entity_poly.entity_id
_entity_poly.type
_entity_poly.pdbx_seq_one_letter_code
_entity_poly.pdbx_strand_id
1 'polypeptide(L)'
;MLLAVLALVAHSAPTAFVSNGGVLYRERFLSPADFEAIRRECRTLRGGMRAEKDSIALRRMGLCLDRRSHTHAMLMSEAVASRIAALTGVPRLEPSDFPAELRQYGAGASMGWHRDDALYSPPQTEVILTLGSADPPPPDEHTTRQLVKRWTAQEERPGYAPPPPV
;
A
#
# COMPACT_ATOMS: atom_id res chain seq x y z
N MET A 1 -5.89 12.87 1.56
CA MET A 1 -5.93 12.05 0.34
C MET A 1 -4.50 12.03 -0.20
N LEU A 2 -3.72 10.99 0.06
CA LEU A 2 -2.31 10.94 -0.32
C LEU A 2 -1.92 9.49 -0.62
N LEU A 3 -1.65 9.14 -1.88
CA LEU A 3 -1.01 7.86 -2.21
C LEU A 3 0.48 8.10 -2.39
N ALA A 4 1.33 7.53 -1.54
CA ALA A 4 2.75 7.37 -1.81
C ALA A 4 2.97 5.94 -2.33
N VAL A 5 3.38 5.79 -3.57
CA VAL A 5 3.88 4.53 -4.12
C VAL A 5 5.40 4.58 -4.00
N LEU A 6 5.96 3.73 -3.14
CA LEU A 6 7.39 3.48 -3.03
C LEU A 6 7.65 2.12 -3.66
N ALA A 7 8.34 2.05 -4.79
CA ALA A 7 8.84 0.78 -5.26
C ALA A 7 10.29 0.88 -5.72
N LEU A 8 11.10 -0.10 -5.33
CA LEU A 8 12.26 -0.44 -6.13
C LEU A 8 11.72 -1.37 -7.22
N VAL A 9 11.74 -0.99 -8.49
CA VAL A 9 11.44 -1.94 -9.57
C VAL A 9 12.46 -1.85 -10.69
N ALA A 10 12.90 -3.03 -11.14
CA ALA A 10 13.63 -3.25 -12.37
C ALA A 10 12.67 -3.24 -13.58
N HIS A 11 12.84 -2.20 -14.41
CA HIS A 11 12.70 -2.03 -15.86
C HIS A 11 11.60 -2.73 -16.69
N SER A 12 10.66 -1.91 -17.19
CA SER A 12 10.33 -1.78 -18.63
C SER A 12 9.60 -0.46 -18.93
N ALA A 13 10.00 0.23 -20.02
CA ALA A 13 9.60 1.57 -20.50
C ALA A 13 9.75 2.75 -19.50
N PRO A 14 10.21 3.95 -19.92
CA PRO A 14 10.35 5.09 -19.01
C PRO A 14 8.97 5.60 -18.59
N THR A 15 8.49 5.13 -17.45
CA THR A 15 7.34 5.71 -16.76
C THR A 15 7.80 6.87 -15.87
N ALA A 16 6.89 7.78 -15.52
CA ALA A 16 7.17 8.82 -14.52
C ALA A 16 7.66 8.21 -13.20
N PHE A 17 7.27 6.97 -12.91
CA PHE A 17 7.72 6.19 -11.77
C PHE A 17 9.24 5.89 -11.83
N VAL A 18 9.73 5.37 -12.95
CA VAL A 18 11.18 5.12 -13.15
C VAL A 18 11.96 6.42 -13.16
N SER A 19 11.46 7.46 -13.84
CA SER A 19 12.13 8.76 -13.93
C SER A 19 12.26 9.50 -12.60
N ASN A 20 11.37 9.23 -11.64
CA ASN A 20 11.40 9.79 -10.29
C ASN A 20 12.16 8.90 -9.28
N GLY A 21 13.03 8.00 -9.76
CA GLY A 21 13.85 7.15 -8.90
C GLY A 21 13.06 6.08 -8.14
N GLY A 22 11.90 5.64 -8.67
CA GLY A 22 11.08 4.60 -8.04
C GLY A 22 10.08 5.15 -7.01
N VAL A 23 9.75 6.43 -7.07
CA VAL A 23 8.73 7.05 -6.20
C VAL A 23 7.69 7.76 -7.04
N LEU A 24 6.41 7.51 -6.74
CA LEU A 24 5.31 8.22 -7.39
C LEU A 24 4.23 8.62 -6.38
N TYR A 25 3.79 9.87 -6.52
CA TYR A 25 2.67 10.41 -5.78
C TYR A 25 1.44 10.51 -6.69
N ARG A 26 0.29 10.00 -6.23
CA ARG A 26 -0.97 10.07 -6.98
C ARG A 26 -2.15 10.50 -6.13
N GLU A 27 -2.77 11.60 -6.54
CA GLU A 27 -4.05 12.04 -6.02
C GLU A 27 -5.22 11.29 -6.65
N ARG A 28 -6.34 11.19 -5.91
CA ARG A 28 -7.60 10.61 -6.40
C ARG A 28 -7.39 9.21 -6.99
N PHE A 29 -6.55 8.41 -6.33
CA PHE A 29 -6.27 7.04 -6.74
C PHE A 29 -7.48 6.11 -6.57
N LEU A 30 -8.37 6.41 -5.63
CA LEU A 30 -9.64 5.71 -5.49
C LEU A 30 -10.77 6.59 -6.00
N SER A 31 -11.87 5.97 -6.39
CA SER A 31 -13.11 6.72 -6.59
C SER A 31 -13.52 7.37 -5.25
N PRO A 32 -14.26 8.49 -5.26
CA PRO A 32 -14.76 9.08 -4.01
C PRO A 32 -15.60 8.11 -3.17
N ALA A 33 -16.35 7.21 -3.82
CA ALA A 33 -17.17 6.20 -3.16
C ALA A 33 -16.30 5.14 -2.44
N ASP A 34 -15.30 4.58 -3.12
CA ASP A 34 -14.38 3.58 -2.55
C ASP A 34 -13.56 4.18 -1.42
N PHE A 35 -13.07 5.41 -1.62
CA PHE A 35 -12.31 6.13 -0.60
C PHE A 35 -13.14 6.31 0.68
N GLU A 36 -14.40 6.73 0.56
CA GLU A 36 -15.27 6.93 1.72
C GLU A 36 -15.65 5.61 2.38
N ALA A 37 -15.88 4.54 1.61
CA ALA A 37 -16.15 3.20 2.14
C ALA A 37 -14.98 2.70 3.01
N ILE A 38 -13.75 2.76 2.47
CA ILE A 38 -12.53 2.41 3.21
C ILE A 38 -12.34 3.30 4.43
N ARG A 39 -12.55 4.61 4.29
CA ARG A 39 -12.40 5.55 5.41
C ARG A 39 -13.38 5.27 6.54
N ARG A 40 -14.61 4.83 6.23
CA ARG A 40 -15.60 4.41 7.24
C ARG A 40 -15.17 3.13 7.94
N GLU A 41 -14.78 2.11 7.19
CA GLU A 41 -14.32 0.84 7.76
C GLU A 41 -13.07 1.03 8.63
N CYS A 42 -12.07 1.77 8.16
CA CYS A 42 -10.86 2.06 8.95
C CYS A 42 -11.14 2.93 10.20
N ARG A 43 -12.28 3.62 10.28
CA ARG A 43 -12.72 4.28 11.51
C ARG A 43 -13.24 3.27 12.53
N THR A 44 -13.98 2.25 12.13
CA THR A 44 -14.48 1.23 13.09
C THR A 44 -13.34 0.37 13.65
N LEU A 45 -12.26 0.20 12.87
CA LEU A 45 -11.07 -0.56 13.27
C LEU A 45 -10.17 0.15 14.33
N ARG A 46 -10.45 1.40 14.72
CA ARG A 46 -9.61 2.18 15.68
C ARG A 46 -9.32 1.38 16.96
N GLY A 47 -10.32 0.73 17.54
CA GLY A 47 -10.19 0.02 18.82
C GLY A 47 -9.33 -1.24 18.76
N GLY A 48 -9.11 -1.79 17.57
CA GLY A 48 -8.29 -2.98 17.34
C GLY A 48 -6.80 -2.69 17.22
N MET A 49 -6.41 -1.43 17.01
CA MET A 49 -5.03 -1.06 16.75
C MET A 49 -4.14 -1.26 17.99
N ARG A 50 -2.88 -1.63 17.78
CA ARG A 50 -1.89 -1.87 18.85
C ARG A 50 -0.61 -1.12 18.55
N ALA A 51 0.16 -0.79 19.57
CA ALA A 51 1.51 -0.26 19.36
C ALA A 51 2.34 -1.30 18.60
N GLU A 52 3.06 -0.85 17.57
CA GLU A 52 4.02 -1.71 16.89
C GLU A 52 5.16 -2.05 17.86
N LYS A 53 5.58 -3.32 17.81
CA LYS A 53 6.75 -3.83 18.53
C LYS A 53 7.83 -4.16 17.52
N ASP A 54 9.09 -4.13 17.95
CA ASP A 54 10.24 -4.51 17.12
C ASP A 54 10.30 -3.74 15.78
N SER A 55 9.89 -2.47 15.83
CA SER A 55 9.79 -1.57 14.68
C SER A 55 10.71 -0.38 14.89
N ILE A 56 11.34 0.09 13.81
CA ILE A 56 12.07 1.36 13.79
C ILE A 56 11.14 2.57 13.98
N ALA A 57 9.83 2.37 13.86
CA ALA A 57 8.84 3.41 14.05
C ALA A 57 8.55 3.61 15.54
N LEU A 58 8.68 4.85 15.98
CA LEU A 58 8.36 5.27 17.34
C LEU A 58 6.88 5.61 17.44
N ARG A 59 6.21 5.08 18.45
CA ARG A 59 4.82 5.40 18.83
C ARG A 59 3.80 5.24 17.68
N ARG A 60 4.13 4.42 16.68
CA ARG A 60 3.20 4.04 15.60
C ARG A 60 2.27 2.94 16.08
N MET A 61 1.00 3.07 15.71
CA MET A 61 0.01 2.02 15.94
C MET A 61 -0.28 1.29 14.64
N GLY A 62 -0.37 -0.03 14.70
CA GLY A 62 -0.62 -0.91 13.57
C GLY A 62 -1.80 -1.85 13.82
N LEU A 63 -2.39 -2.32 12.73
CA LEU A 63 -3.39 -3.40 12.68
C LEU A 63 -3.32 -4.08 11.31
N CYS A 64 -3.13 -5.39 11.28
CA CYS A 64 -3.33 -6.16 10.05
C CYS A 64 -4.82 -6.20 9.71
N LEU A 65 -5.16 -5.92 8.45
CA LEU A 65 -6.54 -6.01 7.99
C LEU A 65 -7.01 -7.47 7.93
N ASP A 66 -8.24 -7.73 8.37
CA ASP A 66 -8.87 -9.04 8.18
C ASP A 66 -9.08 -9.30 6.68
N ARG A 67 -8.75 -10.52 6.22
CA ARG A 67 -8.92 -10.95 4.82
C ARG A 67 -10.37 -10.89 4.34
N ARG A 68 -11.33 -10.94 5.27
CA ARG A 68 -12.78 -10.83 5.06
C ARG A 68 -13.28 -9.38 5.02
N SER A 69 -12.43 -8.40 5.36
CA SER A 69 -12.80 -6.98 5.35
C SER A 69 -12.98 -6.46 3.92
N HIS A 70 -13.86 -5.47 3.76
CA HIS A 70 -14.12 -4.86 2.46
C HIS A 70 -12.87 -4.16 1.92
N THR A 71 -12.16 -3.43 2.78
CA THR A 71 -10.90 -2.76 2.47
C THR A 71 -9.85 -3.76 1.99
N HIS A 72 -9.69 -4.90 2.66
CA HIS A 72 -8.76 -5.92 2.20
C HIS A 72 -9.15 -6.45 0.81
N ALA A 73 -10.42 -6.81 0.60
CA ALA A 73 -10.90 -7.29 -0.70
C ALA A 73 -10.65 -6.28 -1.82
N MET A 74 -10.91 -4.99 -1.58
CA MET A 74 -10.63 -3.94 -2.56
C MET A 74 -9.13 -3.83 -2.86
N LEU A 75 -8.29 -3.84 -1.82
CA LEU A 75 -6.84 -3.76 -1.97
C LEU A 75 -6.25 -4.97 -2.71
N MET A 76 -6.90 -6.13 -2.67
CA MET A 76 -6.46 -7.32 -3.44
C MET A 76 -7.09 -7.41 -4.84
N SER A 77 -7.91 -6.44 -5.24
CA SER A 77 -8.65 -6.51 -6.51
C SER A 77 -7.75 -6.32 -7.73
N GLU A 78 -8.11 -6.99 -8.82
CA GLU A 78 -7.46 -6.84 -10.14
C GLU A 78 -7.51 -5.39 -10.65
N ALA A 79 -8.59 -4.66 -10.35
CA ALA A 79 -8.73 -3.26 -10.71
C ALA A 79 -7.62 -2.38 -10.09
N VAL A 80 -7.32 -2.61 -8.80
CA VAL A 80 -6.23 -1.90 -8.11
C VAL A 80 -4.87 -2.34 -8.65
N ALA A 81 -4.66 -3.65 -8.83
CA ALA A 81 -3.44 -4.22 -9.39
C ALA A 81 -3.11 -3.61 -10.75
N SER A 82 -4.08 -3.59 -11.66
CA SER A 82 -3.96 -3.06 -13.02
C SER A 82 -3.66 -1.55 -13.01
N ARG A 83 -4.25 -0.81 -12.08
CA ARG A 83 -3.99 0.63 -11.94
C ARG A 83 -2.57 0.90 -11.45
N ILE A 84 -2.04 0.10 -10.52
CA ILE A 84 -0.65 0.22 -10.06
C ILE A 84 0.33 -0.20 -11.16
N ALA A 85 0.03 -1.29 -11.87
CA ALA A 85 0.81 -1.77 -13.02
C ALA A 85 0.97 -0.67 -14.08
N ALA A 86 -0.14 -0.02 -14.46
CA ALA A 86 -0.11 1.10 -15.42
C ALA A 86 0.71 2.31 -14.93
N LEU A 87 0.71 2.61 -13.63
CA LEU A 87 1.49 3.71 -13.06
C LEU A 87 2.99 3.40 -12.97
N THR A 88 3.34 2.15 -12.67
CA THR A 88 4.72 1.71 -12.44
C THR A 88 5.42 1.27 -13.73
N GLY A 89 4.66 0.86 -14.74
CA GLY A 89 5.20 0.25 -15.97
C GLY A 89 5.48 -1.24 -15.81
N VAL A 90 5.07 -1.85 -14.70
CA VAL A 90 5.18 -3.29 -14.48
C VAL A 90 4.01 -3.98 -15.20
N PRO A 91 4.26 -4.95 -16.10
CA PRO A 91 3.20 -5.57 -16.90
C PRO A 91 2.12 -6.25 -16.06
N ARG A 92 2.52 -6.93 -14.98
CA ARG A 92 1.61 -7.63 -14.08
C ARG A 92 2.13 -7.60 -12.64
N LEU A 93 1.27 -7.09 -11.74
CA LEU A 93 1.51 -7.07 -10.30
C LEU A 93 0.49 -7.97 -9.61
N GLU A 94 0.96 -8.68 -8.59
CA GLU A 94 0.13 -9.47 -7.70
C GLU A 94 0.32 -8.99 -6.25
N PRO A 95 -0.72 -9.06 -5.41
CA PRO A 95 -0.56 -8.72 -4.01
C PRO A 95 0.42 -9.70 -3.36
N SER A 96 1.41 -9.18 -2.64
CA SER A 96 2.36 -10.01 -1.89
C SER A 96 1.69 -10.84 -0.79
N ASP A 97 2.39 -11.81 -0.21
CA ASP A 97 1.94 -12.56 0.98
C ASP A 97 2.07 -11.76 2.29
N PHE A 98 2.75 -10.60 2.30
CA PHE A 98 2.70 -9.68 3.44
C PHE A 98 1.30 -9.11 3.66
N PRO A 99 0.82 -9.04 4.91
CA PRO A 99 -0.53 -8.53 5.21
C PRO A 99 -0.69 -7.07 4.78
N ALA A 100 -1.92 -6.69 4.44
CA ALA A 100 -2.29 -5.28 4.33
C ALA A 100 -2.45 -4.70 5.74
N GLU A 101 -1.86 -3.55 6.01
CA GLU A 101 -1.82 -2.96 7.36
C GLU A 101 -2.47 -1.60 7.39
N LEU A 102 -3.31 -1.36 8.40
CA LEU A 102 -3.72 -0.02 8.82
C LEU A 102 -2.73 0.50 9.86
N ARG A 103 -1.99 1.55 9.50
CA ARG A 103 -1.05 2.26 10.36
C ARG A 103 -1.59 3.62 10.76
N GLN A 104 -1.35 4.03 11.99
CA GLN A 104 -1.69 5.35 12.52
C GLN A 104 -0.46 5.98 13.19
N TYR A 105 -0.17 7.21 12.78
CA TYR A 105 0.85 8.06 13.37
C TYR A 105 0.16 9.10 14.24
N GLY A 106 0.23 8.93 15.56
CA GLY A 106 -0.28 9.90 16.53
C GLY A 106 0.76 10.98 16.87
N ALA A 107 0.43 11.83 17.86
CA ALA A 107 1.35 12.82 18.39
C ALA A 107 2.68 12.19 18.86
N GLY A 108 3.79 12.71 18.36
CA GLY A 108 5.14 12.22 18.64
C GLY A 108 5.50 10.89 17.95
N ALA A 109 4.62 10.36 17.09
CA ALA A 109 4.97 9.22 16.26
C ALA A 109 5.91 9.64 15.13
N SER A 110 6.93 8.82 14.86
CA SER A 110 7.92 9.11 13.84
C SER A 110 8.58 7.82 13.37
N MET A 111 9.35 7.92 12.30
CA MET A 111 10.19 6.84 11.80
C MET A 111 11.45 7.50 11.26
N GLY A 112 12.61 7.03 11.72
CA GLY A 112 13.89 7.56 11.24
C GLY A 112 14.10 7.29 9.76
N TRP A 113 15.10 7.95 9.16
CA TRP A 113 15.58 7.58 7.83
C TRP A 113 16.02 6.11 7.84
N HIS A 114 15.54 5.35 6.88
CA HIS A 114 15.85 3.94 6.73
C HIS A 114 15.76 3.54 5.27
N ARG A 115 16.29 2.35 4.99
CA ARG A 115 16.08 1.63 3.74
C ARG A 115 15.29 0.38 4.08
N ASP A 116 14.17 0.17 3.40
CA ASP A 116 13.39 -1.05 3.54
C ASP A 116 14.19 -2.26 3.08
N ASP A 117 13.96 -3.39 3.75
CA ASP A 117 14.48 -4.68 3.32
C ASP A 117 13.83 -5.09 2.00
N ALA A 118 14.65 -5.57 1.06
CA ALA A 118 14.16 -6.21 -0.15
C ALA A 118 13.71 -7.63 0.21
N LEU A 119 12.40 -7.84 0.27
CA LEU A 119 11.80 -9.11 0.71
C LEU A 119 11.59 -10.08 -0.45
N TYR A 120 11.63 -9.57 -1.68
CA TYR A 120 11.38 -10.33 -2.91
C TYR A 120 12.43 -10.04 -3.97
N SER A 121 12.57 -10.99 -4.89
CA SER A 121 13.24 -10.82 -6.17
C SER A 121 12.26 -11.24 -7.26
N PRO A 122 11.89 -10.35 -8.20
CA PRO A 122 12.23 -8.93 -8.27
C PRO A 122 11.65 -8.12 -7.08
N PRO A 123 12.20 -6.93 -6.77
CA PRO A 123 11.82 -6.20 -5.56
C PRO A 123 10.36 -5.72 -5.57
N GLN A 124 9.80 -5.55 -4.37
CA GLN A 124 8.39 -5.20 -4.20
C GLN A 124 8.04 -3.74 -4.55
N THR A 125 6.78 -3.53 -4.93
CA THR A 125 6.08 -2.24 -4.93
C THR A 125 5.26 -2.05 -3.66
N GLU A 126 5.67 -1.13 -2.79
CA GLU A 126 4.89 -0.70 -1.64
C GLU A 126 3.91 0.43 -2.03
N VAL A 127 2.65 0.24 -1.67
CA VAL A 127 1.57 1.17 -1.92
C VAL A 127 1.03 1.66 -0.58
N ILE A 128 1.14 2.96 -0.35
CA ILE A 128 0.72 3.63 0.89
C ILE A 128 -0.47 4.55 0.59
N LEU A 129 -1.68 4.14 0.98
CA LEU A 129 -2.91 4.92 0.84
C LEU A 129 -3.21 5.68 2.13
N THR A 130 -3.10 7.00 2.09
CA THR A 130 -3.37 7.87 3.25
C THR A 130 -4.83 8.29 3.30
N LEU A 131 -5.45 8.01 4.44
CA LEU A 131 -6.88 8.19 4.70
C LEU A 131 -7.22 9.49 5.45
N GLY A 132 -6.23 10.34 5.74
CA GLY A 132 -6.38 11.66 6.37
C GLY A 132 -6.34 12.84 5.38
N SER A 133 -6.82 14.01 5.80
CA SER A 133 -6.55 15.29 5.13
C SER A 133 -5.06 15.63 5.20
N ALA A 134 -4.53 16.33 4.19
CA ALA A 134 -3.19 16.89 4.23
C ALA A 134 -3.12 18.20 5.04
N ASP A 135 -4.27 18.69 5.52
CA ASP A 135 -4.34 19.83 6.43
C ASP A 135 -3.95 19.41 7.85
N PRO A 136 -3.13 20.22 8.54
CA PRO A 136 -2.76 19.95 9.92
C PRO A 136 -4.05 19.88 10.75
N PRO A 137 -4.33 18.75 11.41
CA PRO A 137 -5.45 18.70 12.34
C PRO A 137 -5.17 19.65 13.51
N PRO A 138 -6.17 20.00 14.34
CA PRO A 138 -5.91 20.72 15.58
C PRO A 138 -4.82 19.99 16.41
N PRO A 139 -4.05 20.72 17.23
CA PRO A 139 -2.79 20.27 17.83
C PRO A 139 -2.90 19.00 18.72
N ASP A 140 -4.12 18.58 19.05
CA ASP A 140 -4.50 17.40 19.81
C ASP A 140 -4.92 16.17 18.95
N GLU A 141 -5.15 16.34 17.64
CA GLU A 141 -5.64 15.28 16.73
C GLU A 141 -4.72 14.97 15.54
N HIS A 142 -3.40 15.15 15.69
CA HIS A 142 -2.39 14.72 14.71
C HIS A 142 -2.38 13.19 14.53
N THR A 143 -3.39 12.64 13.85
CA THR A 143 -3.51 11.22 13.50
C THR A 143 -3.57 11.03 12.00
N THR A 144 -2.40 10.89 11.37
CA THR A 144 -2.33 10.43 9.97
C THR A 144 -2.53 8.92 9.93
N ARG A 145 -3.40 8.45 9.04
CA ARG A 145 -3.67 7.03 8.83
C ARG A 145 -3.27 6.61 7.45
N GLN A 146 -2.60 5.47 7.37
CA GLN A 146 -2.09 4.91 6.14
C GLN A 146 -2.49 3.44 6.04
N LEU A 147 -3.00 3.03 4.90
CA LEU A 147 -3.06 1.63 4.51
C LEU A 147 -1.81 1.30 3.71
N VAL A 148 -1.13 0.23 4.09
CA VAL A 148 0.11 -0.20 3.44
C VAL A 148 -0.10 -1.59 2.87
N LYS A 149 0.21 -1.77 1.59
CA LYS A 149 0.24 -3.08 0.93
C LYS A 149 1.40 -3.15 -0.04
N ARG A 150 2.15 -4.27 0.01
CA ARG A 150 3.20 -4.61 -0.95
C ARG A 150 2.65 -5.46 -2.09
N TRP A 151 3.13 -5.21 -3.30
CA TRP A 151 2.81 -5.89 -4.54
C TRP A 151 4.10 -6.40 -5.17
N THR A 152 4.07 -7.56 -5.80
CA THR A 152 5.24 -8.16 -6.45
C THR A 152 4.94 -8.35 -7.92
N ALA A 153 5.95 -8.18 -8.78
CA ALA A 153 5.80 -8.55 -10.18
C ALA A 153 5.57 -10.05 -10.26
N GLN A 154 4.67 -10.48 -11.14
CA GLN A 154 4.58 -11.90 -11.44
C GLN A 154 5.80 -12.28 -12.28
N GLU A 155 6.60 -13.24 -11.81
CA GLU A 155 7.55 -13.90 -12.70
C GLU A 155 6.74 -14.65 -13.77
N GLU A 156 7.04 -14.42 -15.05
CA GLU A 156 6.66 -15.37 -16.08
C GLU A 156 7.22 -16.73 -15.64
N ARG A 157 6.38 -17.66 -15.20
CA ARG A 157 6.81 -19.04 -15.03
C ARG A 157 7.00 -19.60 -16.45
N PRO A 158 8.21 -19.89 -16.92
CA PRO A 158 8.36 -20.63 -18.16
C PRO A 158 7.73 -22.02 -17.94
N GLY A 159 6.56 -22.27 -18.54
CA GLY A 159 5.99 -23.62 -18.63
C GLY A 159 4.57 -23.87 -18.10
N TYR A 160 3.78 -22.87 -17.68
CA TYR A 160 2.37 -23.14 -17.38
C TYR A 160 1.50 -23.07 -18.66
N ALA A 161 1.32 -24.22 -19.31
CA ALA A 161 0.24 -24.40 -20.28
C ALA A 161 -1.06 -24.71 -19.52
N PRO A 162 -2.15 -23.94 -19.70
CA PRO A 162 -3.44 -24.30 -19.12
C PRO A 162 -3.90 -25.66 -19.67
N PRO A 163 -4.57 -26.51 -18.87
CA PRO A 163 -5.10 -27.78 -19.36
C PRO A 163 -6.11 -27.52 -20.49
N PRO A 164 -6.17 -28.41 -21.51
CA PRO A 164 -7.15 -28.26 -22.59
C PRO A 164 -8.57 -28.34 -22.02
N PRO A 165 -9.53 -27.62 -22.64
CA PRO A 165 -10.93 -27.68 -22.23
C PRO A 165 -11.44 -29.12 -22.38
N VAL A 166 -12.18 -29.57 -21.35
CA VAL A 166 -12.88 -30.86 -21.31
C VAL A 166 -14.10 -30.82 -22.23
#